data_AF-A0A0E2YXX9-F1
#
_entry.id   AF-A0A0E2YXX9-F1
#
_cell.length_a   1.000
_cell.length_b   1.000
_cell.length_c   1.000
_cell.angle_alpha   90.00
_cell.angle_beta   90.00
_cell.angle_gamma   90.00
#
_symmetry.space_group_name_H-M   'P 1'
#
loop_
_entity.id
_entity.type
_entity.pdbx_description
1 polymer ?
#
loop_
_entity_poly.entity_id
_entity_poly.type
_entity_poly.pdbx_seq_one_letter_code
_entity_poly.pdbx_strand_id
1 'polypeptide(L)'
;NEAKKCATEIKEKTVSLVTDSQHLHEIDKVKKILEESGITVKIGKGKGQLNDGQVFGCEFYPVTETKNIVEANVFLGQSNFHAAGIALSTNIPTYVLDPYFNEVR
;
A
#
# COMPACT_ATOMS: atom_id res chain seq x y z
N ASN A 1 7.48 13.00 -8.21
CA ASN A 1 7.12 11.57 -8.23
C ASN A 1 7.03 11.14 -6.78
N GLU A 2 5.82 11.23 -6.27
CA GLU A 2 5.27 10.88 -4.98
C GLU A 2 5.81 9.55 -4.43
N ALA A 3 5.94 8.53 -5.27
CA ALA A 3 6.51 7.25 -4.84
C ALA A 3 7.99 7.37 -4.43
N LYS A 4 8.77 8.27 -5.05
CA LYS A 4 10.15 8.55 -4.61
C LYS A 4 10.18 9.31 -3.28
N LYS A 5 9.23 10.21 -3.06
CA LYS A 5 9.08 10.92 -1.78
C LYS A 5 8.70 9.96 -0.66
N CYS A 6 7.75 9.07 -0.92
CA CYS A 6 7.42 7.94 -0.03
C CYS A 6 8.66 7.13 0.32
N ALA A 7 9.49 6.79 -0.67
CA ALA A 7 10.71 6.02 -0.42
C ALA A 7 11.73 6.74 0.47
N THR A 8 11.73 8.08 0.50
CA THR A 8 12.61 8.87 1.39
C THR A 8 12.04 9.08 2.78
N GLU A 9 10.72 9.02 2.96
CA GLU A 9 10.05 9.34 4.22
C GLU A 9 9.78 8.10 5.09
N ILE A 10 9.55 6.93 4.46
CA ILE A 10 9.37 5.68 5.20
C ILE A 10 10.73 5.10 5.63
N LYS A 11 10.77 4.54 6.84
CA LYS A 11 12.00 3.94 7.41
C LYS A 11 12.08 2.45 7.11
N GLU A 12 10.93 1.84 6.96
CA GLU A 12 10.70 0.42 6.73
C GLU A 12 11.28 -0.01 5.38
N LYS A 13 11.91 -1.20 5.36
CA LYS A 13 12.58 -1.74 4.18
C LYS A 13 11.74 -2.78 3.46
N THR A 14 10.73 -3.34 4.12
CA THR A 14 9.78 -4.26 3.51
C THR A 14 8.35 -3.78 3.74
N VAL A 15 7.64 -3.48 2.66
CA VAL A 15 6.28 -2.91 2.73
C VAL A 15 5.27 -3.70 1.92
N SER A 16 4.01 -3.66 2.36
CA SER A 16 2.87 -4.10 1.55
C SER A 16 2.33 -2.91 0.75
N LEU A 17 2.36 -2.99 -0.58
CA LEU A 17 1.71 -2.00 -1.44
C LEU A 17 0.27 -2.41 -1.72
N VAL A 18 -0.66 -1.50 -1.45
CA VAL A 18 -2.10 -1.73 -1.52
C VAL A 18 -2.80 -0.49 -2.08
N THR A 19 -3.94 -0.67 -2.75
CA THR A 19 -4.73 0.39 -3.38
C THR A 19 -6.21 0.05 -3.38
N ASP A 20 -7.07 1.04 -3.64
CA ASP A 20 -8.44 0.79 -4.07
C ASP A 20 -8.54 0.60 -5.60
N SER A 21 -9.75 0.43 -6.11
CA SER A 21 -10.03 0.19 -7.53
C SER A 21 -9.54 1.30 -8.46
N GLN A 22 -9.47 2.55 -7.99
CA GLN A 22 -9.18 3.70 -8.85
C GLN A 22 -7.71 3.71 -9.30
N HIS A 23 -6.80 3.33 -8.39
CA HIS A 23 -5.36 3.35 -8.65
C HIS A 23 -4.74 1.96 -8.90
N LEU A 24 -5.57 0.92 -9.04
CA LEU A 24 -5.10 -0.44 -9.27
C LEU A 24 -4.18 -0.58 -10.49
N HIS A 25 -4.49 0.14 -11.57
CA HIS A 25 -3.70 0.15 -12.80
C HIS A 25 -2.29 0.78 -12.64
N GLU A 26 -2.04 1.49 -11.53
CA GLU A 26 -0.77 2.17 -11.24
C GLU A 26 0.14 1.36 -10.31
N ILE A 27 -0.35 0.24 -9.75
CA ILE A 27 0.32 -0.49 -8.68
C ILE A 27 1.71 -1.00 -9.08
N ASP A 28 1.86 -1.52 -10.30
CA ASP A 28 3.13 -2.05 -10.80
C ASP A 28 4.17 -0.93 -11.04
N LYS A 29 3.70 0.24 -11.49
CA LYS A 29 4.55 1.42 -11.67
C LYS A 29 5.07 1.91 -10.32
N VAL A 30 4.21 2.02 -9.31
CA VAL A 30 4.59 2.45 -7.96
C VAL A 30 5.51 1.43 -7.30
N LYS A 31 5.20 0.13 -7.42
CA LYS A 31 6.07 -0.95 -6.97
C LYS A 31 7.49 -0.78 -7.50
N LYS A 32 7.63 -0.62 -8.82
CA LYS A 32 8.94 -0.47 -9.47
C LYS A 32 9.72 0.71 -8.90
N ILE A 33 9.07 1.86 -8.69
CA ILE A 33 9.73 3.07 -8.16
C ILE A 33 10.24 2.85 -6.72
N LEU A 34 9.45 2.19 -5.88
CA LEU A 34 9.85 1.85 -4.51
C LEU A 34 10.99 0.82 -4.50
N GLU A 35 10.92 -0.20 -5.35
CA GLU A 35 11.98 -1.21 -5.51
C GLU A 35 13.31 -0.60 -6.01
N GLU A 36 13.25 0.30 -6.99
CA GLU A 36 14.41 1.08 -7.46
C GLU A 36 15.02 1.96 -6.35
N SER A 37 14.24 2.28 -5.32
CA SER A 37 14.68 3.05 -4.15
C SER A 37 15.19 2.16 -3.00
N GLY A 38 15.30 0.85 -3.22
CA GLY A 38 15.84 -0.12 -2.24
C GLY A 38 14.82 -0.63 -1.23
N ILE A 39 13.51 -0.48 -1.49
CA ILE A 39 12.43 -1.02 -0.66
C ILE A 39 11.93 -2.34 -1.27
N THR A 40 11.85 -3.38 -0.46
CA THR A 40 11.21 -4.63 -0.85
C THR A 40 9.69 -4.46 -0.80
N VAL A 41 9.04 -4.57 -1.95
CA VAL A 41 7.57 -4.41 -2.05
C VAL A 41 6.89 -5.76 -2.17
N LYS A 42 5.88 -5.99 -1.33
CA LYS A 42 4.97 -7.13 -1.40
C LYS A 42 3.59 -6.66 -1.87
N ILE A 43 3.00 -7.42 -2.79
CA ILE A 43 1.61 -7.26 -3.20
C ILE A 43 0.89 -8.53 -2.78
N GLY A 44 -0.04 -8.42 -1.85
CA GLY A 44 -0.85 -9.55 -1.40
C GLY A 44 -1.82 -10.01 -2.47
N LYS A 45 -2.18 -11.28 -2.43
CA LYS A 45 -3.14 -11.90 -3.34
C LYS A 45 -4.56 -11.49 -3.02
N GLY A 46 -5.28 -11.21 -4.10
CA GLY A 46 -6.71 -11.00 -4.07
C GLY A 46 -7.46 -12.24 -3.60
N LYS A 47 -8.64 -12.04 -3.04
CA LYS A 47 -9.59 -13.11 -2.71
C LYS A 47 -11.01 -12.59 -2.94
N GLY A 48 -11.91 -13.48 -3.35
CA GLY A 48 -13.29 -13.09 -3.67
C GLY A 48 -13.34 -12.23 -4.93
N GLN A 49 -13.82 -10.98 -4.80
CA GLN A 49 -13.86 -10.01 -5.90
C GLN A 49 -12.65 -9.08 -5.97
N LEU A 50 -11.76 -9.14 -4.98
CA LEU A 50 -10.54 -8.32 -4.96
C LEU A 50 -9.47 -8.90 -5.88
N ASN A 51 -8.81 -8.00 -6.62
CA ASN A 51 -7.55 -8.28 -7.30
C ASN A 51 -6.36 -8.24 -6.33
N ASP A 52 -5.19 -8.65 -6.82
CA ASP A 52 -3.93 -8.54 -6.08
C ASP A 52 -3.66 -7.07 -5.70
N GLY A 53 -3.34 -6.83 -4.43
CA GLY A 53 -3.09 -5.49 -3.88
C GLY A 53 -4.32 -4.59 -3.77
N GLN A 54 -5.53 -5.08 -4.06
CA GLN A 54 -6.75 -4.28 -3.99
C GLN A 54 -7.46 -4.43 -2.64
N VAL A 55 -8.01 -3.35 -2.11
CA VAL A 55 -8.95 -3.39 -0.97
C VAL A 55 -10.28 -2.75 -1.30
N PHE A 56 -11.32 -3.20 -0.61
CA PHE A 56 -12.58 -2.49 -0.46
C PHE A 56 -12.72 -1.99 0.97
N GLY A 57 -13.68 -1.09 1.21
CA GLY A 57 -13.94 -0.57 2.55
C GLY A 57 -14.32 -1.64 3.58
N CYS A 58 -14.77 -2.81 3.14
CA CYS A 58 -15.17 -3.94 3.97
C CYS A 58 -14.24 -5.16 3.86
N GLU A 59 -13.27 -5.16 2.94
CA GLU A 59 -12.46 -6.35 2.64
C GLU A 59 -10.98 -5.99 2.47
N PHE A 60 -10.13 -6.63 3.30
CA PHE A 60 -8.68 -6.34 3.42
C PHE A 60 -7.80 -7.58 3.20
N TYR A 61 -8.25 -8.54 2.38
CA TYR A 61 -7.56 -9.83 2.23
C TYR A 61 -6.09 -9.69 1.78
N PRO A 62 -5.75 -8.86 0.77
CA PRO A 62 -4.35 -8.74 0.32
C PRO A 62 -3.39 -8.29 1.41
N VAL A 63 -3.74 -7.27 2.20
CA VAL A 63 -2.86 -6.80 3.29
C VAL A 63 -2.80 -7.79 4.46
N THR A 64 -3.84 -8.61 4.64
CA THR A 64 -3.85 -9.66 5.66
C THR A 64 -2.85 -10.78 5.34
N GLU A 65 -2.63 -11.08 4.06
CA GLU A 65 -1.65 -12.08 3.62
C GLU A 65 -0.21 -11.63 3.90
N THR A 66 0.08 -10.34 3.71
CA THR A 66 1.44 -9.80 3.82
C THR A 66 1.80 -9.36 5.24
N LYS A 67 0.84 -9.18 6.14
CA LYS A 67 1.03 -8.57 7.48
C LYS A 67 2.15 -9.17 8.35
N ASN A 68 2.47 -10.45 8.19
CA ASN A 68 3.48 -11.13 9.00
C ASN A 68 4.90 -11.08 8.40
N ILE A 69 5.04 -10.54 7.18
CA ILE A 69 6.30 -10.53 6.42
C ILE A 69 6.68 -9.13 5.92
N VAL A 70 5.96 -8.10 6.37
CA VAL A 70 6.19 -6.69 6.06
C VAL A 70 6.21 -5.88 7.34
N GLU A 71 6.88 -4.73 7.32
CA GLU A 71 7.05 -3.84 8.46
C GLU A 71 6.01 -2.71 8.47
N ALA A 72 5.49 -2.35 7.29
CA ALA A 72 4.43 -1.35 7.12
C ALA A 72 3.58 -1.62 5.86
N ASN A 73 2.42 -0.97 5.79
CA ASN A 73 1.61 -0.86 4.59
C ASN A 73 1.83 0.50 3.93
N VAL A 74 1.77 0.54 2.60
CA VAL A 74 1.69 1.76 1.80
C VAL A 74 0.40 1.68 0.98
N PHE A 75 -0.57 2.52 1.33
CA PHE A 75 -1.83 2.65 0.62
C PHE A 75 -1.74 3.74 -0.44
N LEU A 76 -1.77 3.35 -1.71
CA LEU A 76 -1.89 4.26 -2.84
C LEU A 76 -3.35 4.70 -2.99
N GLY A 77 -3.61 5.98 -2.70
CA GLY A 77 -4.95 6.56 -2.77
C GLY A 77 -5.16 7.66 -1.74
N GLN A 78 -6.38 8.17 -1.64
CA GLN A 78 -6.69 9.35 -0.81
C GLN A 78 -7.60 9.03 0.39
N SER A 79 -8.16 7.82 0.44
CA SER A 79 -9.15 7.45 1.44
C SER A 79 -8.51 7.14 2.80
N ASN A 80 -8.70 8.05 3.76
CA ASN A 80 -8.32 7.79 5.16
C ASN A 80 -9.15 6.65 5.77
N PHE A 81 -10.36 6.38 5.26
CA PHE A 81 -11.17 5.26 5.70
C PHE A 81 -10.51 3.92 5.35
N HIS A 82 -10.04 3.76 4.11
CA HIS A 82 -9.30 2.56 3.71
C HIS A 82 -7.98 2.44 4.48
N ALA A 83 -7.22 3.53 4.60
CA ALA A 83 -5.95 3.52 5.33
C ALA A 83 -6.12 3.12 6.81
N ALA A 84 -7.13 3.68 7.49
CA ALA A 84 -7.46 3.32 8.86
C ALA A 84 -7.90 1.86 8.98
N GLY A 85 -8.74 1.38 8.06
CA GLY A 85 -9.18 -0.02 8.02
C GLY A 85 -8.00 -0.99 7.84
N ILE A 86 -7.07 -0.67 6.92
CA ILE A 86 -5.82 -1.42 6.73
C ILE A 86 -5.05 -1.47 8.04
N ALA A 87 -4.72 -0.31 8.63
CA ALA A 87 -3.95 -0.23 9.87
C ALA A 87 -4.56 -1.05 11.01
N LEU A 88 -5.88 -0.94 11.21
CA LEU A 88 -6.61 -1.69 12.24
C LEU A 88 -6.64 -3.21 11.96
N SER A 89 -6.77 -3.60 10.69
CA SER A 89 -6.84 -5.02 10.30
C SER A 89 -5.50 -5.76 10.42
N THR A 90 -4.39 -5.05 10.21
CA THR A 90 -3.05 -5.64 10.22
C THR A 90 -2.31 -5.39 11.53
N ASN A 91 -2.68 -4.35 12.28
CA ASN A 91 -1.98 -3.88 13.48
C ASN A 91 -0.49 -3.54 13.21
N ILE A 92 -0.21 -2.97 12.04
CA ILE A 92 1.11 -2.45 11.65
C ILE A 92 0.94 -1.05 11.05
N PRO A 93 2.01 -0.21 11.04
CA PRO A 93 1.94 1.13 10.48
C PRO A 93 1.42 1.14 9.03
N THR A 94 0.61 2.14 8.70
CA THR A 94 0.09 2.34 7.34
C THR A 94 0.35 3.77 6.93
N TYR A 95 1.06 3.93 5.82
CA TYR A 95 1.31 5.20 5.17
C TYR A 95 0.35 5.37 4.00
N VAL A 96 -0.15 6.57 3.78
CA VAL A 96 -0.96 6.92 2.62
C VAL A 96 -0.10 7.65 1.61
N LEU A 97 0.03 7.08 0.42
CA LEU A 97 0.64 7.69 -0.74
C LEU A 97 -0.46 8.35 -1.58
N ASP A 98 -0.61 9.67 -1.45
CA ASP A 98 -1.63 10.43 -2.17
C ASP A 98 -1.10 10.89 -3.55
N PRO A 99 -1.60 10.33 -4.67
CA PRO A 99 -1.07 10.63 -6.00
C PRO A 99 -1.40 12.04 -6.50
N TYR A 100 -2.35 12.74 -5.87
CA TYR A 100 -2.77 14.08 -6.29
C TYR A 100 -2.08 15.19 -5.51
N PHE A 101 -1.80 14.97 -4.22
CA PHE A 101 -1.19 15.98 -3.35
C PHE A 101 0.33 15.81 -3.17
N ASN A 102 0.93 14.73 -3.69
CA ASN A 102 2.36 14.45 -3.55
C ASN A 102 2.79 14.47 -2.06
N GLU A 103 1.92 13.92 -1.22
CA GLU A 103 2.05 13.83 0.23
C GLU A 103 2.09 12.37 0.66
N VAL A 104 2.85 12.14 1.74
CA VAL A 104 2.89 10.88 2.47
C VAL A 104 2.42 11.22 3.87
N ARG A 105 1.44 10.49 4.39
CA ARG A 105 0.84 10.72 5.71
C ARG A 105 0.58 9.43 6.46
#